data_AF-A0A434I4H4-F1
#
_entry.id   AF-A0A434I4H4-F1
#
_cell.length_a   1.000
_cell.length_b   1.000
_cell.length_c   1.000
_cell.angle_alpha   90.00
_cell.angle_beta   90.00
_cell.angle_gamma   90.00
#
_symmetry.space_group_name_H-M   'P 1'
#
loop_
_entity.id
_entity.type
_entity.pdbx_description
1 polymer ?
#
loop_
_entity_poly.entity_id
_entity_poly.type
_entity_poly.pdbx_seq_one_letter_code
_entity_poly.pdbx_strand_id
1 'polypeptide(L)'
;MTVLNQRYPGSEAVDEVDHALDLLAVARLAICAHDADPSNVSDQDIRSIGYVLVYAMDILKPVREHLNRQGATDMKAFRAAGNA
;
A
#
# COMPACT_ATOMS: atom_id res chain seq x y z
N MET A 1 21.44 12.15 -8.30
CA MET A 1 20.81 13.00 -7.26
C MET A 1 19.35 12.58 -7.17
N THR A 2 19.02 11.72 -6.21
CA THR A 2 17.63 11.31 -5.94
C THR A 2 16.91 12.49 -5.27
N VAL A 3 15.88 13.00 -5.93
CA VAL A 3 15.05 14.10 -5.41
C VAL A 3 14.14 13.49 -4.35
N LEU A 4 14.44 13.73 -3.08
CA LEU A 4 13.59 13.36 -1.95
C LEU A 4 12.24 14.09 -2.08
N ASN A 5 11.17 13.35 -2.29
CA ASN A 5 9.82 13.88 -2.29
C ASN A 5 9.52 14.47 -0.90
N GLN A 6 9.29 15.79 -0.83
CA GLN A 6 9.07 16.50 0.44
C GLN A 6 7.84 16.01 1.22
N ARG A 7 6.94 15.27 0.56
CA ARG A 7 5.78 14.66 1.22
C ARG A 7 6.17 13.51 2.17
N TYR A 8 7.34 12.88 1.94
CA TYR A 8 7.85 11.74 2.71
C TYR A 8 9.40 11.81 2.81
N PRO A 9 9.95 12.45 3.86
CA PRO A 9 11.40 12.60 3.99
C PRO A 9 12.06 11.24 4.26
N GLY A 10 12.93 10.79 3.35
CA GLY A 10 13.65 9.49 3.39
C GLY A 10 13.47 8.58 2.16
N SER A 11 12.80 9.06 1.12
CA SER A 11 12.27 8.26 -0.01
C SER A 11 13.30 7.67 -0.99
N GLU A 12 13.85 6.50 -0.66
CA GLU A 12 13.84 5.35 -1.61
C GLU A 12 12.45 4.65 -1.62
N ALA A 13 11.63 4.92 -0.60
CA ALA A 13 10.33 4.30 -0.35
C ALA A 13 9.16 4.76 -1.25
N VAL A 14 9.24 5.87 -1.98
CA VAL A 14 8.15 6.26 -2.91
C VAL A 14 8.06 5.27 -4.07
N ASP A 15 9.20 4.83 -4.62
CA ASP A 15 9.23 3.80 -5.65
C ASP A 15 8.63 2.49 -5.13
N GLU A 16 8.90 2.12 -3.88
CA GLU A 16 8.34 0.91 -3.26
C GLU A 16 6.84 1.03 -3.01
N VAL A 17 6.34 2.18 -2.55
CA VAL A 17 4.89 2.39 -2.33
C VAL A 17 4.13 2.37 -3.65
N ASP A 18 4.64 3.06 -4.67
CA ASP A 18 4.05 3.03 -6.01
C ASP A 18 4.10 1.61 -6.59
N HIS A 19 5.22 0.89 -6.38
CA HIS A 19 5.33 -0.51 -6.75
C HIS A 19 4.30 -1.39 -6.02
N ALA A 20 4.07 -1.18 -4.73
CA ALA A 20 3.05 -1.92 -3.98
C ALA A 20 1.64 -1.63 -4.51
N LEU A 21 1.34 -0.40 -4.90
CA LEU A 21 0.06 -0.03 -5.52
C LEU A 21 -0.10 -0.70 -6.89
N ASP A 22 0.96 -0.75 -7.70
CA ASP A 22 0.98 -1.47 -8.98
C ASP A 22 0.76 -2.98 -8.79
N LEU A 23 1.42 -3.59 -7.79
CA LEU A 23 1.22 -5.01 -7.45
C LEU A 23 -0.25 -5.29 -7.05
N LEU A 24 -0.89 -4.40 -6.30
CA LEU A 24 -2.31 -4.52 -5.96
C LEU A 24 -3.21 -4.39 -7.19
N ALA A 25 -2.89 -3.47 -8.11
CA ALA A 25 -3.63 -3.30 -9.36
C ALA A 25 -3.52 -4.55 -10.26
N VAL A 26 -2.32 -5.12 -10.39
CA VAL A 26 -2.07 -6.36 -11.13
C VAL A 26 -2.78 -7.55 -10.49
N ALA A 27 -2.70 -7.69 -9.17
CA ALA A 27 -3.40 -8.75 -8.45
C ALA A 27 -4.92 -8.68 -8.69
N ARG A 28 -5.50 -7.47 -8.63
CA ARG A 28 -6.91 -7.24 -8.95
C ARG A 28 -7.24 -7.64 -10.39
N LEU A 29 -6.41 -7.21 -11.36
CA LEU A 29 -6.62 -7.54 -12.77
C LEU A 29 -6.63 -9.05 -13.01
N ALA A 30 -5.68 -9.78 -12.42
CA ALA A 30 -5.57 -11.21 -12.60
C ALA A 30 -6.74 -11.97 -11.95
N ILE A 31 -7.19 -11.55 -10.76
CA ILE A 31 -8.41 -12.11 -10.13
C ILE A 31 -9.62 -11.89 -11.04
N CYS A 32 -9.85 -10.65 -11.53
CA CYS A 32 -10.97 -10.37 -12.42
C CYS A 32 -10.89 -11.15 -13.75
N ALA A 33 -9.69 -11.33 -14.30
CA ALA A 33 -9.49 -12.09 -15.53
C ALA A 33 -9.82 -13.57 -15.35
N HIS A 34 -9.43 -14.16 -14.22
CA HIS A 34 -9.74 -15.54 -13.87
C HIS A 34 -11.24 -15.74 -13.57
N ASP A 35 -11.87 -14.82 -12.84
CA ASP A 35 -13.30 -14.88 -12.55
C ASP A 35 -14.16 -14.77 -13.82
N ALA A 36 -13.67 -14.02 -14.82
CA ALA A 36 -14.33 -13.89 -16.12
C ALA A 36 -14.18 -15.15 -16.98
N ASP A 37 -12.98 -15.72 -17.02
CA ASP A 37 -12.69 -17.00 -17.68
C ASP A 37 -11.42 -17.62 -17.06
N PRO A 38 -11.51 -18.79 -16.39
CA PRO A 38 -10.38 -19.46 -15.77
C PRO A 38 -9.25 -19.87 -16.72
N SER A 39 -9.45 -19.80 -18.04
CA SER A 39 -8.38 -20.02 -19.03
C SER A 39 -7.44 -18.81 -19.19
N ASN A 40 -7.85 -17.61 -18.75
CA ASN A 40 -7.03 -16.39 -18.83
C ASN A 40 -5.85 -16.40 -17.85
N VAL A 41 -6.04 -17.01 -16.68
CA VAL A 41 -5.04 -17.14 -15.62
C VAL A 41 -5.26 -18.48 -14.94
N SER A 42 -4.21 -19.30 -14.80
CA SER A 42 -4.37 -20.64 -14.25
C SER A 42 -4.74 -20.63 -12.76
N ASP A 43 -5.41 -21.70 -12.27
CA ASP A 43 -5.65 -21.91 -10.84
C ASP A 43 -4.37 -21.87 -9.99
N GLN A 44 -3.23 -22.27 -10.59
CA GLN A 44 -1.94 -22.22 -9.92
C GLN A 44 -1.42 -20.79 -9.77
N ASP A 45 -1.56 -19.98 -10.82
CA ASP A 45 -1.13 -18.57 -10.80
C ASP A 45 -2.03 -17.73 -9.89
N ILE A 46 -3.35 -17.97 -9.89
CA ILE A 46 -4.28 -17.33 -8.95
C ILE A 46 -3.97 -17.68 -7.50
N ARG A 47 -3.64 -18.93 -7.20
CA ARG A 47 -3.19 -19.29 -5.84
C ARG A 47 -1.89 -18.55 -5.46
N SER A 48 -1.03 -18.29 -6.43
CA SER A 48 0.23 -17.58 -6.23
C SER A 48 0.04 -16.07 -6.01
N ILE A 49 -1.08 -15.47 -6.43
CA ILE A 49 -1.40 -14.06 -6.16
C ILE A 49 -1.45 -13.73 -4.66
N GLY A 50 -1.78 -14.70 -3.81
CA GLY A 50 -1.72 -14.52 -2.36
C GLY A 50 -0.36 -14.02 -1.88
N TYR A 51 0.74 -14.50 -2.46
CA TYR A 51 2.09 -14.02 -2.12
C TYR A 51 2.34 -12.59 -2.57
N VAL A 52 1.83 -12.19 -3.74
CA VAL A 52 1.92 -10.82 -4.25
C VAL A 52 1.19 -9.86 -3.32
N LEU A 53 0.00 -10.23 -2.85
CA LEU A 53 -0.79 -9.43 -1.92
C LEU A 53 -0.08 -9.25 -0.57
N VAL A 54 0.49 -10.33 -0.01
CA VAL A 54 1.25 -10.26 1.25
C VAL A 54 2.46 -9.34 1.10
N TYR A 55 3.21 -9.47 0.01
CA TYR A 55 4.39 -8.64 -0.23
C TYR A 55 4.04 -7.15 -0.38
N ALA A 56 2.99 -6.82 -1.15
CA ALA A 56 2.50 -5.45 -1.26
C ALA A 56 2.05 -4.89 0.10
N MET A 57 1.40 -5.70 0.94
CA MET A 57 1.00 -5.30 2.29
C MET A 57 2.20 -5.03 3.21
N ASP A 58 3.27 -5.80 3.11
CA ASP A 58 4.49 -5.60 3.89
C ASP A 58 5.16 -4.27 3.56
N ILE A 59 5.20 -3.91 2.27
CA ILE A 59 5.70 -2.59 1.83
C ILE A 59 4.82 -1.45 2.36
N LEU A 60 3.49 -1.62 2.38
CA LEU A 60 2.55 -0.58 2.82
C LEU A 60 2.43 -0.47 4.35
N LYS A 61 2.89 -1.45 5.11
CA LYS A 61 2.77 -1.49 6.57
C LYS A 61 3.40 -0.27 7.27
N PRO A 62 4.63 0.17 6.96
CA PRO A 62 5.25 1.35 7.56
C PRO A 62 4.45 2.63 7.26
N VAL A 63 3.90 2.75 6.05
CA VAL A 63 3.07 3.90 5.64
C VAL A 63 1.81 3.96 6.50
N ARG A 64 1.12 2.85 6.66
CA ARG A 64 -0.06 2.75 7.54
C ARG A 64 0.27 3.14 8.97
N GLU A 65 1.38 2.64 9.52
CA GLU A 65 1.81 2.97 10.87
C GLU A 65 2.18 4.45 11.04
N HIS A 66 2.75 5.07 10.01
CA HIS A 66 3.06 6.49 10.00
C HIS A 66 1.78 7.34 10.00
N LEU A 67 0.83 7.04 9.11
CA LEU A 67 -0.46 7.72 9.04
C LEU A 67 -1.25 7.59 10.35
N ASN A 68 -1.25 6.41 10.96
CA ASN A 68 -1.90 6.19 12.26
C ASN A 68 -1.25 7.04 13.38
N ARG A 69 0.08 7.17 13.38
CA ARG A 69 0.80 8.01 14.35
C ARG A 69 0.52 9.50 14.14
N GLN A 70 0.48 9.96 12.90
CA GLN A 70 0.11 11.34 12.56
C GLN A 70 -1.33 11.65 13.00
N GLY A 71 -2.31 10.83 12.61
CA GLY A 71 -3.70 11.03 13.01
C GLY A 71 -3.92 11.03 14.52
N ALA A 72 -3.20 10.19 15.27
CA ALA A 72 -3.23 10.20 16.74
C ALA A 72 -2.64 11.50 17.33
N THR A 73 -1.63 12.07 16.69
CA THR A 73 -1.00 13.33 17.10
C THR A 73 -1.93 14.51 16.82
N ASP A 74 -2.54 14.54 15.64
CA ASP A 74 -3.50 15.58 15.24
C ASP A 74 -4.74 15.58 16.14
N MET A 75 -5.27 14.40 16.49
CA MET A 75 -6.38 14.30 17.45
C MET A 75 -6.00 14.81 18.85
N LYS A 76 -4.76 14.59 19.31
CA LYS A 76 -4.30 15.13 20.59
C LYS A 76 -4.18 16.65 20.54
N ALA A 77 -3.62 17.19 19.46
CA ALA A 77 -3.51 18.63 19.26
C ALA A 77 -4.89 19.31 19.20
N PHE A 78 -5.84 18.70 18.48
CA PHE A 78 -7.22 19.18 18.41
C PHE A 78 -7.92 19.21 19.78
N ARG A 79 -7.75 18.14 20.59
CA ARG A 79 -8.31 18.09 21.96
C ARG A 79 -7.67 19.11 22.89
N ALA A 80 -6.37 19.38 22.76
CA ALA A 80 -5.69 20.40 23.57
C ALA A 80 -6.15 21.83 23.21
N ALA A 81 -6.41 22.10 21.93
CA ALA A 81 -6.89 23.40 21.47
C ALA A 81 -8.37 23.68 21.83
N GLY A 82 -9.21 22.64 21.96
CA GLY A 82 -10.61 22.78 22.39
C GLY A 82 -10.84 22.93 23.89
N ASN A 83 -9.78 22.76 24.71
CA ASN A 83 -9.80 22.93 26.16
C ASN A 83 -9.07 24.19 26.65
N ALA A 84 -8.66 25.08 25.72
CA ALA A 84 -8.07 26.39 26.00
C ALA A 84 -9.10 27.49 25.72
#